data_AF-A0A7G2LWT9-F1
#
_entry.id   AF-A0A7G2LWT9-F1
#
_cell.length_a   1.000
_cell.length_b   1.000
_cell.length_c   1.000
_cell.angle_alpha   90.00
_cell.angle_beta   90.00
_cell.angle_gamma   90.00
#
_symmetry.space_group_name_H-M   'P 1'
#
loop_
_entity.id
_entity.type
_entity.pdbx_description
1 polymer ?
#
loop_
_entity_poly.entity_id
_entity_poly.type
_entity_poly.pdbx_seq_one_letter_code
_entity_poly.pdbx_strand_id
1 'polypeptide(L)'
;RGEEMAAMESVLHTRRIDPRLADWLGRIETAGLDAVGQANLRHIKRDFDRATRVPADLAARIARVTSAAQGTWAEARAADDFAAFAPTLKEVIALKREEGAALAEGRDIDIYDAMLEDYEPGTTAADLEAMFGALRPKLTELRAAVRDAEAPPVLEGVFDEASQMELTAKLARHFGYDLSTGRIDKAVHP
;
A
#
# COMPACT_ATOMS: atom_id res chain seq x y z
N ARG A 1 15.68 12.66 6.11
CA ARG A 1 14.74 11.66 5.57
C ARG A 1 13.65 12.23 4.66
N GLY A 2 12.75 13.13 5.10
CA GLY A 2 11.70 13.66 4.22
C GLY A 2 12.20 14.27 2.91
N GLU A 3 13.21 15.14 2.97
CA GLU A 3 13.84 15.71 1.75
C GLU A 3 14.59 14.68 0.90
N GLU A 4 15.22 13.68 1.53
CA GLU A 4 15.91 12.60 0.81
C GLU A 4 14.91 11.74 0.04
N MET A 5 13.77 11.40 0.66
CA MET A 5 12.68 10.68 0.01
C MET A 5 12.10 11.48 -1.17
N ALA A 6 11.90 12.78 -1.00
CA ALA A 6 11.43 13.66 -2.07
C ALA A 6 12.44 13.74 -3.24
N ALA A 7 13.73 13.83 -2.95
CA ALA A 7 14.78 13.87 -3.95
C ALA A 7 14.86 12.53 -4.72
N MET A 8 14.82 11.40 -4.02
CA MET A 8 14.79 10.07 -4.67
C MET A 8 13.54 9.89 -5.52
N GLU A 9 12.36 10.25 -4.99
CA GLU A 9 11.10 10.12 -5.74
C GLU A 9 11.11 11.02 -6.98
N SER A 10 11.67 12.23 -6.92
CA SER A 10 11.80 13.09 -8.11
C SER A 10 12.62 12.42 -9.22
N VAL A 11 13.73 11.76 -8.87
CA VAL A 11 14.58 11.03 -9.83
C VAL A 11 13.84 9.80 -10.37
N LEU A 12 13.18 9.03 -9.50
CA LEU A 12 12.44 7.83 -9.90
C LEU A 12 11.25 8.19 -10.78
N HIS A 13 10.47 9.20 -10.41
CA HIS A 13 9.33 9.69 -11.17
C HIS A 13 9.77 10.15 -12.56
N THR A 14 10.83 10.95 -12.67
CA THR A 14 11.38 11.38 -13.97
C THR A 14 11.74 10.19 -14.86
N ARG A 15 12.32 9.12 -14.29
CA ARG A 15 12.60 7.89 -15.04
C ARG A 15 11.33 7.15 -15.46
N ARG A 16 10.31 7.11 -14.60
CA ARG A 16 9.02 6.45 -14.88
C ARG A 16 8.23 7.15 -15.97
N ILE A 17 8.42 8.45 -16.18
CA ILE A 17 7.69 9.25 -17.18
C ILE A 17 8.55 9.65 -18.39
N ASP A 18 9.75 9.06 -18.53
CA ASP A 18 10.69 9.44 -19.60
C ASP A 18 10.05 9.21 -20.99
N PRO A 19 10.03 10.20 -21.90
CA PRO A 19 9.42 10.07 -23.23
C PRO A 19 9.96 8.90 -24.05
N ARG A 20 11.18 8.43 -23.78
CA ARG A 20 11.73 7.23 -24.43
C ARG A 20 10.92 5.98 -24.11
N LEU A 21 10.30 5.89 -22.94
CA LEU A 21 9.42 4.77 -22.60
C LEU A 21 8.20 4.72 -23.53
N ALA A 22 7.59 5.86 -23.84
CA ALA A 22 6.48 5.91 -24.80
C ALA A 22 6.91 5.42 -26.20
N ASP A 23 8.08 5.87 -26.68
CA ASP A 23 8.65 5.39 -27.97
C ASP A 23 8.88 3.88 -27.94
N TRP A 24 9.58 3.38 -26.92
CA TRP A 24 9.90 1.96 -26.81
C TRP A 24 8.64 1.10 -26.70
N LEU A 25 7.67 1.50 -25.89
CA LEU A 25 6.39 0.79 -25.72
C LEU A 25 5.55 0.79 -27.00
N GLY A 26 5.64 1.84 -27.83
CA GLY A 26 4.98 1.94 -29.13
C GLY A 26 5.59 1.04 -30.21
N ARG A 27 6.87 0.69 -30.09
CA ARG A 27 7.62 -0.11 -31.07
C ARG A 27 7.58 -1.62 -30.83
N ILE A 28 7.05 -2.07 -29.69
CA ILE A 28 7.01 -3.49 -29.33
C ILE A 28 5.90 -4.22 -30.11
N GLU A 29 6.29 -5.18 -30.93
CA GLU A 29 5.37 -6.10 -31.61
C GLU A 29 4.83 -7.14 -30.63
N THR A 30 3.60 -6.92 -30.16
CA THR A 30 2.98 -7.78 -29.13
C THR A 30 2.79 -9.23 -29.59
N ALA A 31 2.59 -9.45 -30.90
CA ALA A 31 2.40 -10.79 -31.47
C ALA A 31 3.64 -11.69 -31.38
N GLY A 32 4.84 -11.11 -31.24
CA GLY A 32 6.09 -11.85 -31.09
C GLY A 32 6.41 -12.25 -29.64
N LEU A 33 5.58 -11.85 -28.68
CA LEU A 33 5.82 -12.11 -27.26
C LEU A 33 5.08 -13.36 -26.79
N ASP A 34 5.72 -14.11 -25.88
CA ASP A 34 5.05 -15.16 -25.12
C ASP A 34 4.07 -14.57 -24.08
N ALA A 35 3.35 -15.43 -23.36
CA ALA A 35 2.35 -14.99 -22.39
C ALA A 35 2.94 -14.07 -21.30
N VAL A 36 4.17 -14.34 -20.87
CA VAL A 36 4.88 -13.54 -19.86
C VAL A 36 5.26 -12.17 -20.42
N GLY A 37 5.82 -12.12 -21.63
CA GLY A 37 6.16 -10.88 -22.30
C GLY A 37 4.93 -10.00 -22.55
N GLN A 38 3.81 -10.59 -22.95
CA GLN A 38 2.55 -9.87 -23.09
C GLN A 38 2.04 -9.33 -21.74
N ALA A 39 2.18 -10.09 -20.65
CA ALA A 39 1.83 -9.61 -19.32
C ALA A 39 2.72 -8.46 -18.86
N ASN A 40 4.04 -8.59 -19.01
CA ASN A 40 5.00 -7.52 -18.71
C ASN A 40 4.65 -6.25 -19.49
N LEU A 41 4.34 -6.36 -20.79
CA LEU A 41 3.96 -5.21 -21.59
C LEU A 41 2.69 -4.52 -21.07
N ARG A 42 1.67 -5.29 -20.66
CA ARG A 42 0.44 -4.72 -20.07
C ARG A 42 0.74 -3.97 -18.78
N HIS A 43 1.54 -4.55 -17.87
CA HIS A 43 1.87 -3.93 -16.59
C HIS A 43 2.74 -2.68 -16.77
N ILE A 44 3.78 -2.74 -17.60
CA ILE A 44 4.66 -1.58 -17.86
C ILE A 44 3.88 -0.44 -18.50
N LYS A 45 2.98 -0.72 -19.47
CA LYS A 45 2.12 0.31 -20.06
C LYS A 45 1.22 0.95 -19.02
N ARG A 46 0.55 0.14 -18.20
CA ARG A 46 -0.30 0.64 -17.12
C ARG A 46 0.47 1.53 -16.16
N ASP A 47 1.65 1.11 -15.73
CA ASP A 47 2.46 1.85 -14.76
C ASP A 47 2.98 3.16 -15.36
N PHE A 48 3.40 3.16 -16.63
CA PHE A 48 3.77 4.37 -17.36
C PHE A 48 2.59 5.33 -17.50
N ASP A 49 1.44 4.84 -17.95
CA ASP A 49 0.22 5.64 -18.14
C ASP A 49 -0.26 6.26 -16.83
N ARG A 50 -0.14 5.55 -15.70
CA ARG A 50 -0.49 6.09 -14.38
C ARG A 50 0.55 7.09 -13.87
N ALA A 51 1.84 6.79 -14.01
CA ALA A 51 2.91 7.68 -13.56
C ALA A 51 2.87 9.02 -14.30
N THR A 52 2.61 9.00 -15.62
CA THR A 52 2.55 10.21 -16.46
C THR A 52 1.37 11.13 -16.14
N ARG A 53 0.32 10.62 -15.48
CA ARG A 53 -0.84 11.41 -15.06
C ARG A 53 -0.57 12.25 -13.82
N VAL A 54 0.33 11.81 -12.94
CA VAL A 54 0.63 12.52 -11.69
C VAL A 54 1.73 13.54 -11.94
N PRO A 55 1.51 14.85 -11.68
CA PRO A 55 2.56 15.85 -11.82
C PRO A 55 3.78 15.57 -10.92
N ALA A 56 4.98 15.80 -11.43
CA ALA A 56 6.22 15.49 -10.73
C ALA A 56 6.37 16.27 -9.40
N ASP A 57 5.90 17.52 -9.35
CA ASP A 57 5.89 18.34 -8.14
C ASP A 57 4.92 17.80 -7.08
N LEU A 58 3.75 17.31 -7.51
CA LEU A 58 2.79 16.64 -6.64
C LEU A 58 3.37 15.34 -6.07
N ALA A 59 3.98 14.50 -6.90
CA ALA A 59 4.65 13.27 -6.47
C ALA A 59 5.74 13.55 -5.42
N ALA A 60 6.58 14.56 -5.65
CA ALA A 60 7.63 14.96 -4.71
C ALA A 60 7.06 15.53 -3.39
N ARG A 61 5.97 16.31 -3.45
CA ARG A 61 5.26 16.82 -2.25
C ARG A 61 4.68 15.67 -1.43
N ILE A 62 4.01 14.72 -2.07
CA ILE A 62 3.46 13.52 -1.40
C ILE A 62 4.56 12.74 -0.69
N ALA A 63 5.67 12.46 -1.38
CA ALA A 63 6.80 11.72 -0.81
C ALA A 63 7.41 12.43 0.42
N ARG A 64 7.58 13.75 0.34
CA ARG A 64 8.08 14.56 1.47
C ARG A 64 7.14 14.48 2.68
N VAL A 65 5.86 14.80 2.47
CA VAL A 65 4.88 14.94 3.55
C VAL A 65 4.60 13.60 4.21
N THR A 66 4.40 12.54 3.43
CA THR A 66 4.14 11.20 3.98
C THR A 66 5.35 10.64 4.74
N SER A 67 6.58 10.90 4.28
CA SER A 67 7.78 10.52 5.02
C SER A 67 7.90 11.24 6.37
N ALA A 68 7.51 12.51 6.46
CA ALA A 68 7.50 13.25 7.72
C ALA A 68 6.34 12.79 8.61
N ALA A 69 5.17 12.54 8.02
CA ALA A 69 3.96 12.15 8.72
C ALA A 69 4.12 10.86 9.53
N GLN A 70 4.92 9.90 9.06
CA GLN A 70 5.20 8.67 9.79
C GLN A 70 5.81 8.94 11.18
N GLY A 71 6.74 9.89 11.28
CA GLY A 71 7.39 10.26 12.55
C GLY A 71 6.38 10.93 13.49
N THR A 72 5.67 11.95 13.00
CA THR A 72 4.63 12.65 13.76
C THR A 72 3.53 11.69 14.24
N TRP A 73 3.11 10.74 13.40
CA TRP A 73 2.14 9.72 13.77
C TRP A 73 2.66 8.80 14.87
N ALA A 74 3.91 8.35 14.79
CA ALA A 74 4.50 7.44 15.78
C ALA A 74 4.54 8.09 17.17
N GLU A 75 4.93 9.36 17.23
CA GLU A 75 4.94 10.16 18.47
C GLU A 75 3.52 10.37 19.01
N ALA A 76 2.59 10.82 18.16
CA ALA A 76 1.20 11.04 18.53
C ALA A 76 0.51 9.76 19.02
N ARG A 77 0.76 8.62 18.36
CA ARG A 77 0.23 7.31 18.77
C ARG A 77 0.79 6.89 20.12
N ALA A 78 2.09 7.07 20.35
CA ALA A 78 2.70 6.72 21.64
C ALA A 78 2.14 7.57 22.79
N ALA A 79 1.73 8.81 22.50
CA ALA A 79 1.12 9.74 23.45
C ALA A 79 -0.42 9.64 23.54
N ASP A 80 -1.07 8.80 22.73
CA ASP A 80 -2.54 8.76 22.56
C ASP A 80 -3.15 10.14 22.21
N ASP A 81 -2.44 10.96 21.42
CA ASP A 81 -2.81 12.33 21.08
C ASP A 81 -3.16 12.48 19.59
N PHE A 82 -4.42 12.23 19.24
CA PHE A 82 -4.91 12.45 17.88
C PHE A 82 -4.84 13.92 17.44
N ALA A 83 -5.04 14.87 18.37
CA ALA A 83 -5.07 16.28 18.04
C ALA A 83 -3.70 16.76 17.52
N ALA A 84 -2.61 16.20 18.04
CA ALA A 84 -1.27 16.43 17.53
C ALA A 84 -1.06 15.92 16.09
N PHE A 85 -1.71 14.82 15.68
CA PHE A 85 -1.57 14.25 14.33
C PHE A 85 -2.58 14.81 13.31
N ALA A 86 -3.73 15.31 13.76
CA ALA A 86 -4.82 15.74 12.90
C ALA A 86 -4.43 16.76 11.80
N PRO A 87 -3.56 17.78 12.05
CA PRO A 87 -3.11 18.69 11.00
C PRO A 87 -2.32 17.99 9.89
N THR A 88 -1.42 17.08 10.25
CA THR A 88 -0.62 16.29 9.31
C THR A 88 -1.51 15.35 8.50
N LEU A 89 -2.46 14.67 9.15
CA LEU A 89 -3.42 13.81 8.46
C LEU A 89 -4.26 14.60 7.44
N LYS A 90 -4.69 15.81 7.78
CA LYS A 90 -5.44 16.69 6.87
C LYS A 90 -4.64 17.03 5.62
N GLU A 91 -3.36 17.33 5.77
CA GLU A 91 -2.46 17.60 4.63
C GLU A 91 -2.28 16.36 3.74
N VAL A 92 -2.04 15.18 4.35
CA VAL A 92 -1.93 13.91 3.62
C VAL A 92 -3.21 13.62 2.83
N ILE A 93 -4.39 13.77 3.44
CA ILE A 93 -5.68 13.54 2.75
C ILE A 93 -5.86 14.53 1.59
N ALA A 94 -5.50 15.80 1.76
CA ALA A 94 -5.60 16.79 0.68
C ALA A 94 -4.72 16.41 -0.52
N LEU A 95 -3.46 16.04 -0.27
CA LEU A 95 -2.52 15.61 -1.31
C LEU A 95 -2.97 14.33 -2.02
N LYS A 96 -3.47 13.34 -1.28
CA LYS A 96 -3.98 12.09 -1.88
C LYS A 96 -5.23 12.33 -2.73
N ARG A 97 -6.07 13.32 -2.38
CA ARG A 97 -7.20 13.75 -3.23
C ARG A 97 -6.74 14.44 -4.51
N GLU A 98 -5.70 15.30 -4.43
CA GLU A 98 -5.07 15.90 -5.62
C GLU A 98 -4.53 14.80 -6.56
N GLU A 99 -3.85 13.79 -6.01
CA GLU A 99 -3.33 12.65 -6.78
C GLU A 99 -4.44 11.81 -7.41
N GLY A 100 -5.47 11.45 -6.63
CA GLY A 100 -6.62 10.72 -7.15
C GLY A 100 -7.34 11.47 -8.28
N ALA A 101 -7.47 12.79 -8.16
CA ALA A 101 -8.04 13.62 -9.21
C ALA A 101 -7.18 13.60 -10.49
N ALA A 102 -5.86 13.69 -10.36
CA ALA A 102 -4.94 13.57 -11.50
C ALA A 102 -5.02 12.18 -12.17
N LEU A 103 -5.13 11.12 -11.37
CA LEU A 103 -5.27 9.75 -11.87
C LEU A 103 -6.61 9.51 -12.59
N ALA A 104 -7.68 10.18 -12.15
CA ALA A 104 -9.01 10.10 -12.74
C ALA A 104 -9.21 11.04 -13.94
N GLU A 105 -8.32 12.03 -14.15
CA GLU A 105 -8.50 13.04 -15.20
C GLU A 105 -8.65 12.41 -16.60
N GLY A 106 -9.72 12.79 -17.31
CA GLY A 106 -10.02 12.27 -18.65
C GLY A 106 -10.42 10.79 -18.68
N ARG A 107 -10.75 10.19 -17.52
CA ARG A 107 -11.29 8.84 -17.39
C ARG A 107 -12.69 8.91 -16.79
N ASP A 108 -13.57 8.00 -17.22
CA ASP A 108 -14.90 7.83 -16.62
C ASP A 108 -14.80 6.89 -15.41
N ILE A 109 -14.19 7.39 -14.33
CA ILE A 109 -13.91 6.63 -13.09
C ILE A 109 -14.01 7.56 -11.87
N ASP A 110 -14.47 7.04 -10.74
CA ASP A 110 -14.45 7.77 -9.48
C ASP A 110 -13.01 8.00 -8.99
N ILE A 111 -12.79 9.10 -8.25
CA ILE A 111 -11.48 9.45 -7.68
C ILE A 111 -10.97 8.34 -6.76
N TYR A 112 -11.84 7.76 -5.95
CA TYR A 112 -11.46 6.68 -5.05
C TYR A 112 -11.08 5.42 -5.83
N ASP A 113 -11.84 5.08 -6.87
CA ASP A 113 -11.55 3.92 -7.73
C ASP A 113 -10.22 4.09 -8.47
N ALA A 114 -9.92 5.30 -8.96
CA ALA A 114 -8.63 5.61 -9.58
C ALA A 114 -7.44 5.42 -8.63
N MET A 115 -7.62 5.68 -7.33
CA MET A 115 -6.62 5.39 -6.29
C MET A 115 -6.57 3.91 -5.89
N LEU A 116 -7.73 3.25 -5.85
CA LEU A 116 -7.86 1.84 -5.49
C LEU A 116 -7.10 0.93 -6.45
N GLU A 117 -7.02 1.33 -7.72
CA GLU A 117 -6.23 0.63 -8.74
C GLU A 117 -4.76 0.43 -8.38
N ASP A 118 -4.15 1.25 -7.50
CA ASP A 118 -2.76 1.02 -7.06
C ASP A 118 -2.58 -0.23 -6.19
N TYR A 119 -3.68 -0.73 -5.62
CA TYR A 119 -3.69 -1.87 -4.72
C TYR A 119 -4.40 -3.07 -5.36
N GLU A 120 -5.58 -2.84 -5.94
CA GLU A 120 -6.42 -3.89 -6.51
C GLU A 120 -6.92 -3.48 -7.92
N PRO A 121 -6.06 -3.61 -8.96
CA PRO A 121 -6.47 -3.29 -10.32
C PRO A 121 -7.67 -4.15 -10.78
N GLY A 122 -8.74 -3.49 -11.23
CA GLY A 122 -9.94 -4.17 -11.77
C GLY A 122 -11.07 -4.37 -10.76
N THR A 123 -10.94 -3.82 -9.55
CA THR A 123 -12.06 -3.70 -8.59
C THR A 123 -12.53 -2.26 -8.47
N THR A 124 -13.72 -2.07 -7.90
CA THR A 124 -14.31 -0.75 -7.61
C THR A 124 -14.80 -0.66 -6.16
N ALA A 125 -15.07 0.55 -5.69
CA ALA A 125 -15.72 0.80 -4.42
C ALA A 125 -17.08 0.07 -4.32
N ALA A 126 -17.81 -0.02 -5.45
CA ALA A 126 -19.08 -0.73 -5.51
C ALA A 126 -18.91 -2.24 -5.32
N ASP A 127 -17.87 -2.83 -5.92
CA ASP A 127 -17.53 -4.25 -5.71
C ASP A 127 -17.16 -4.52 -4.25
N LEU A 128 -16.36 -3.63 -3.64
CA LEU A 128 -16.00 -3.71 -2.22
C LEU A 128 -17.23 -3.56 -1.32
N GLU A 129 -18.13 -2.63 -1.62
CA GLU A 129 -19.37 -2.43 -0.86
C GLU A 129 -20.27 -3.65 -0.94
N ALA A 130 -20.43 -4.24 -2.13
CA ALA A 130 -21.20 -5.47 -2.31
C ALA A 130 -20.60 -6.64 -1.52
N MET A 131 -19.27 -6.82 -1.57
CA MET A 131 -18.56 -7.84 -0.80
C MET A 131 -18.73 -7.63 0.71
N PHE A 132 -18.53 -6.41 1.21
CA PHE A 132 -18.73 -6.10 2.64
C PHE A 132 -20.18 -6.27 3.07
N GLY A 133 -21.14 -5.90 2.21
CA GLY A 133 -22.56 -6.10 2.42
C GLY A 133 -22.92 -7.59 2.57
N ALA A 134 -22.30 -8.47 1.78
CA ALA A 134 -22.51 -9.92 1.89
C ALA A 134 -21.86 -10.53 3.15
N LEU A 135 -20.69 -10.03 3.57
CA LEU A 135 -19.96 -10.56 4.72
C LEU A 135 -20.52 -10.06 6.07
N ARG A 136 -20.94 -8.79 6.15
CA ARG A 136 -21.28 -8.11 7.41
C ARG A 136 -22.35 -8.84 8.24
N PRO A 137 -23.49 -9.32 7.68
CA PRO A 137 -24.52 -9.98 8.48
C PRO A 137 -23.99 -11.25 9.18
N LYS A 138 -23.36 -12.15 8.41
CA LYS A 138 -22.83 -13.42 8.93
C LYS A 138 -21.70 -13.21 9.94
N LEU A 139 -20.78 -12.28 9.65
CA LEU A 139 -19.69 -11.99 10.59
C LEU A 139 -20.20 -11.33 11.88
N THR A 140 -21.26 -10.52 11.80
CA THR A 140 -21.86 -9.90 13.00
C THR A 140 -22.55 -10.95 13.87
N GLU A 141 -23.30 -11.87 13.25
CA GLU A 141 -23.93 -13.00 13.94
C GLU A 141 -22.88 -13.92 14.58
N LEU A 142 -21.85 -14.31 13.82
CA LEU A 142 -20.76 -15.12 14.33
C LEU A 142 -20.04 -14.43 15.50
N ARG A 143 -19.76 -13.12 15.39
CA ARG A 143 -19.14 -12.34 16.48
C ARG A 143 -20.01 -12.36 17.73
N ALA A 144 -21.34 -12.24 17.59
CA ALA A 144 -22.26 -12.33 18.73
C ALA A 144 -22.22 -13.72 19.37
N ALA A 145 -22.34 -14.78 18.56
CA ALA A 145 -22.28 -16.16 19.03
C ALA A 145 -20.96 -16.48 19.77
N VAL A 146 -19.82 -16.02 19.24
CA VAL A 146 -18.51 -16.19 19.88
C VAL A 146 -18.41 -15.41 21.20
N ARG A 147 -19.02 -14.22 21.30
CA ARG A 147 -19.03 -13.44 22.55
C ARG A 147 -19.90 -14.06 23.63
N ASP A 148 -20.97 -14.75 23.25
CA ASP A 148 -21.89 -15.42 24.18
C ASP A 148 -21.40 -16.82 24.57
N ALA A 149 -20.46 -17.39 23.82
CA ALA A 149 -19.85 -18.67 24.12
C ALA A 149 -18.88 -18.56 25.32
N GLU A 150 -18.61 -19.70 25.95
CA GLU A 150 -17.57 -19.81 26.98
C GLU A 150 -16.21 -19.45 26.35
N ALA A 151 -15.53 -18.47 26.94
CA ALA A 151 -14.23 -18.04 26.46
C ALA A 151 -13.20 -19.17 26.64
N PRO A 152 -12.30 -19.38 25.67
CA PRO A 152 -11.20 -20.32 25.86
C PRO A 152 -10.30 -19.84 27.01
N PRO A 153 -9.56 -20.77 27.66
CA PRO A 153 -8.59 -20.39 28.68
C PRO A 153 -7.63 -19.32 28.16
N VAL A 154 -7.38 -18.30 28.97
CA VAL A 154 -6.38 -17.27 28.67
C VAL A 154 -5.00 -17.92 28.66
N LEU A 155 -4.20 -17.60 27.65
CA LEU A 155 -2.81 -18.03 27.61
C LEU A 155 -2.01 -17.22 28.62
N GLU A 156 -1.69 -17.84 29.75
CA GLU A 156 -0.90 -17.25 30.83
C GLU A 156 0.49 -17.88 30.90
N GLY A 157 1.51 -17.06 31.16
CA GLY A 157 2.89 -17.51 31.29
C GLY A 157 3.91 -16.39 31.11
N VAL A 158 5.17 -16.71 31.37
CA VAL A 158 6.31 -15.85 31.03
C VAL A 158 6.83 -16.29 29.66
N PHE A 159 6.67 -15.43 28.66
CA PHE A 159 7.13 -15.68 27.30
C PHE A 159 8.38 -14.85 27.03
N ASP A 160 9.54 -15.46 27.26
CA ASP A 160 10.83 -14.80 27.01
C ASP A 160 10.93 -14.34 25.54
N GLU A 161 11.36 -13.10 25.37
CA GLU A 161 11.38 -12.43 24.07
C GLU A 161 12.38 -13.09 23.11
N ALA A 162 13.55 -13.53 23.60
CA ALA A 162 14.54 -14.21 22.78
C ALA A 162 14.01 -15.57 22.27
N SER A 163 13.35 -16.31 23.16
CA SER A 163 12.69 -17.58 22.82
C SER A 163 11.57 -17.39 21.78
N GLN A 164 10.80 -16.30 21.87
CA GLN A 164 9.80 -15.95 20.84
C GLN A 164 10.45 -15.63 19.49
N MET A 165 11.60 -14.95 19.48
CA MET A 165 12.34 -14.67 18.25
C MET A 165 12.92 -15.95 17.62
N GLU A 166 13.43 -16.88 18.43
CA GLU A 166 13.89 -18.19 17.95
C GLU A 166 12.74 -19.00 17.33
N LEU A 167 11.58 -19.03 18.00
CA LEU A 167 10.38 -19.68 17.49
C LEU A 167 9.91 -19.04 16.17
N THR A 168 9.90 -17.72 16.09
CA THR A 168 9.54 -16.98 14.87
C THR A 168 10.43 -17.39 13.69
N ALA A 169 11.74 -17.43 13.89
CA ALA A 169 12.68 -17.85 12.83
C ALA A 169 12.49 -19.34 12.46
N LYS A 170 12.15 -20.20 13.43
CA LYS A 170 11.83 -21.61 13.17
C LYS A 170 10.58 -21.76 12.32
N LEU A 171 9.51 -21.04 12.65
CA LEU A 171 8.25 -21.05 11.90
C LEU A 171 8.44 -20.49 10.49
N ALA A 172 9.14 -19.37 10.35
CA ALA A 172 9.42 -18.78 9.05
C ALA A 172 10.12 -19.78 8.11
N ARG A 173 11.18 -20.46 8.59
CA ARG A 173 11.85 -21.52 7.81
C ARG A 173 10.92 -22.69 7.50
N HIS A 174 10.05 -23.08 8.43
CA HIS A 174 9.09 -24.16 8.20
C HIS A 174 8.10 -23.83 7.09
N PHE A 175 7.66 -22.56 6.99
CA PHE A 175 6.84 -22.06 5.89
C PHE A 175 7.64 -21.73 4.62
N GLY A 176 8.95 -21.98 4.59
CA GLY A 176 9.80 -21.84 3.41
C GLY A 176 10.48 -20.48 3.25
N TYR A 177 10.50 -19.62 4.28
CA TYR A 177 11.24 -18.37 4.24
C TYR A 177 12.76 -18.61 4.22
N ASP A 178 13.43 -18.11 3.19
CA ASP A 178 14.88 -18.24 3.01
C ASP A 178 15.64 -17.07 3.64
N LEU A 179 16.21 -17.31 4.83
CA LEU A 179 17.02 -16.34 5.56
C LEU A 179 18.39 -16.01 4.92
N SER A 180 18.77 -16.66 3.81
CA SER A 180 19.91 -16.21 3.02
C SER A 180 19.56 -15.03 2.11
N THR A 181 18.26 -14.79 1.88
CA THR A 181 17.74 -13.71 1.03
C THR A 181 16.90 -12.68 1.82
N GLY A 182 16.89 -12.78 3.15
CA GLY A 182 16.12 -11.89 4.02
C GLY A 182 16.46 -12.05 5.51
N ARG A 183 15.81 -11.27 6.38
CA ARG A 183 16.03 -11.29 7.84
C ARG A 183 14.74 -10.92 8.58
N ILE A 184 14.71 -11.23 9.87
CA ILE A 184 13.58 -10.95 10.76
C ILE A 184 14.07 -10.00 11.85
N ASP A 185 13.37 -8.88 12.01
CA ASP A 185 13.68 -7.80 12.95
C ASP A 185 12.44 -7.35 13.70
N LYS A 186 12.64 -6.62 14.81
CA LYS A 186 11.55 -6.02 15.58
C LYS A 186 11.17 -4.67 14.99
N ALA A 187 9.87 -4.41 14.92
CA ALA A 187 9.30 -3.14 14.52
C ALA A 187 8.04 -2.82 15.35
N VAL A 188 7.68 -1.54 15.43
CA VAL A 188 6.45 -1.10 16.12
C VAL A 188 5.19 -1.59 15.40
N HIS A 189 5.27 -1.75 14.08
CA HIS A 189 4.26 -2.38 13.24
C HIS A 189 4.97 -3.44 12.39
N PRO A 190 4.64 -4.74 12.54
CA PRO A 190 5.17 -5.81 11.69
C PRO A 190 4.83 -5.62 10.21
#